data_AF-A0A401IGE0-F1
#
_entry.id   AF-A0A401IGE0-F1
#
_cell.length_a   1.000
_cell.length_b   1.000
_cell.length_c   1.000
_cell.angle_alpha   90.00
_cell.angle_beta   90.00
_cell.angle_gamma   90.00
#
_symmetry.space_group_name_H-M   'P 1'
#
loop_
_entity.id
_entity.type
_entity.pdbx_description
1 polymer ?
#
loop_
_entity_poly.entity_id
_entity_poly.type
_entity_poly.pdbx_seq_one_letter_code
_entity_poly.pdbx_strand_id
1 'polypeptide(L)'
;MVSQKTIDLVKATAPILKERGEEITRKMYQLMFESRPEYRLWFETTFMTHVDGGSQPNKLAGSIYAYAIHIDKLDELKKTVEKIANRHVDSQVIAEQYPVIGDFLLLAMKEVLQEQATPEIMAAWEEAYTALADIFIQREKELYQDDDVKLVASLKSQRFFNH
;
A
#
# COMPACT_ATOMS: atom_id res chain seq x y z
N MET A 1 6.70 -2.58 16.23
CA MET A 1 6.99 -1.13 16.40
C MET A 1 8.29 -0.87 15.69
N VAL A 2 8.31 0.13 14.82
CA VAL A 2 9.48 0.46 13.99
C VAL A 2 10.60 1.02 14.88
N SER A 3 11.86 0.66 14.62
CA SER A 3 13.00 1.14 15.40
C SER A 3 13.22 2.66 15.25
N GLN A 4 13.78 3.32 16.26
CA GLN A 4 14.10 4.76 16.19
C GLN A 4 15.04 5.06 15.02
N LYS A 5 16.02 4.19 14.81
CA LYS A 5 16.94 4.26 13.68
C LYS A 5 16.21 4.26 12.33
N THR A 6 15.22 3.38 12.18
CA THR A 6 14.40 3.31 10.96
C THR A 6 13.54 4.55 10.79
N ILE A 7 12.94 5.06 11.87
CA ILE A 7 12.19 6.33 11.85
C ILE A 7 13.07 7.47 11.33
N ASP A 8 14.28 7.60 11.85
CA ASP A 8 15.21 8.66 11.48
C ASP A 8 15.64 8.56 10.00
N LEU A 9 15.98 7.35 9.55
CA LEU A 9 16.41 7.09 8.17
C LEU A 9 15.28 7.31 7.15
N VAL A 10 14.08 6.82 7.45
CA VAL A 10 12.91 6.98 6.60
C VAL A 10 12.53 8.45 6.49
N LYS A 11 12.51 9.19 7.61
CA LYS A 11 12.23 10.63 7.58
C LYS A 11 13.29 11.42 6.82
N ALA A 12 14.56 11.09 7.00
CA ALA A 12 15.67 11.75 6.31
C ALA A 12 15.64 11.53 4.79
N THR A 13 15.16 10.36 4.35
CA THR A 13 15.12 9.98 2.92
C THR A 13 13.76 10.17 2.26
N ALA A 14 12.70 10.43 3.03
CA ALA A 14 11.34 10.70 2.53
C ALA A 14 11.27 11.85 1.50
N PRO A 15 12.02 12.97 1.63
CA PRO A 15 12.03 14.02 0.61
C PRO A 15 12.40 13.51 -0.79
N ILE A 16 13.28 12.50 -0.88
CA ILE A 16 13.69 11.92 -2.16
C ILE A 16 12.50 11.18 -2.81
N LEU A 17 11.66 10.51 -2.02
CA LEU A 17 10.43 9.89 -2.51
C LEU A 17 9.38 10.93 -2.92
N LYS A 18 9.40 12.14 -2.33
CA LYS A 18 8.52 13.22 -2.79
C LYS A 18 8.93 13.71 -4.17
N GLU A 19 10.23 13.83 -4.43
CA GLU A 19 10.78 14.31 -5.70
C GLU A 19 10.71 13.25 -6.81
N ARG A 20 11.01 11.99 -6.47
CA ARG A 20 11.14 10.88 -7.43
C ARG A 20 10.04 9.83 -7.30
N GLY A 21 9.01 10.10 -6.51
CA GLY A 21 7.95 9.14 -6.22
C GLY A 21 7.20 8.66 -7.46
N GLU A 22 6.98 9.56 -8.44
CA GLU A 22 6.37 9.17 -9.72
C GLU A 22 7.25 8.17 -10.49
N GLU A 23 8.57 8.41 -10.52
CA GLU A 23 9.55 7.53 -11.17
C GLU A 23 9.59 6.16 -10.48
N ILE A 24 9.66 6.14 -9.15
CA ILE A 24 9.67 4.92 -8.33
C ILE A 24 8.41 4.10 -8.57
N THR A 25 7.24 4.72 -8.48
CA THR A 25 5.96 4.01 -8.62
C THR A 25 5.75 3.50 -10.04
N ARG A 26 6.12 4.28 -11.06
CA ARG A 26 6.10 3.82 -12.45
C ARG A 26 7.04 2.63 -12.66
N LYS A 27 8.26 2.69 -12.12
CA LYS A 27 9.24 1.61 -12.19
C LYS A 27 8.74 0.35 -11.48
N MET A 28 8.13 0.50 -10.31
CA MET A 28 7.52 -0.60 -9.56
C MET A 28 6.48 -1.35 -10.40
N TYR A 29 5.53 -0.64 -11.01
CA TYR A 29 4.52 -1.26 -11.88
C TYR A 29 5.13 -1.90 -13.13
N GLN A 30 6.13 -1.25 -13.75
CA GLN A 30 6.86 -1.80 -14.88
C GLN A 30 7.48 -3.15 -14.51
N LEU A 31 8.30 -3.19 -13.44
CA LEU A 31 8.98 -4.40 -12.98
C LEU A 31 7.99 -5.50 -12.62
N MET A 32 6.91 -5.15 -11.92
CA MET A 32 5.87 -6.09 -11.51
C MET A 32 5.18 -6.75 -12.71
N PHE A 33 4.73 -5.96 -13.68
CA PHE A 33 4.00 -6.47 -14.85
C PHE A 33 4.91 -7.15 -15.88
N GLU A 34 6.18 -6.78 -15.96
CA GLU A 34 7.17 -7.50 -16.76
C GLU A 34 7.53 -8.86 -16.12
N SER A 35 7.59 -8.93 -14.78
CA SER A 35 7.87 -10.18 -14.09
C SER A 35 6.73 -11.20 -14.20
N ARG A 36 5.48 -10.73 -14.08
CA ARG A 36 4.29 -11.57 -14.14
C ARG A 36 3.11 -10.74 -14.68
N PRO A 37 2.75 -10.90 -15.98
CA PRO A 37 1.69 -10.12 -16.59
C PRO A 37 0.32 -10.26 -15.91
N GLU A 38 0.05 -11.39 -15.25
CA GLU A 38 -1.18 -11.65 -14.52
C GLU A 38 -1.36 -10.76 -13.27
N TYR A 39 -0.31 -10.13 -12.74
CA TYR A 39 -0.46 -9.16 -11.66
C TYR A 39 -1.29 -7.92 -12.07
N ARG A 40 -1.48 -7.68 -13.38
CA ARG A 40 -2.43 -6.67 -13.87
C ARG A 40 -3.87 -6.95 -13.41
N LEU A 41 -4.24 -8.22 -13.23
CA LEU A 41 -5.58 -8.62 -12.77
C LEU A 41 -5.91 -8.00 -11.40
N TRP A 42 -4.90 -7.84 -10.54
CA TRP A 42 -5.08 -7.23 -9.21
C TRP A 42 -5.45 -5.75 -9.28
N PHE A 43 -5.19 -5.09 -10.41
CA PHE A 43 -5.43 -3.67 -10.61
C PHE A 43 -6.59 -3.39 -11.57
N GLU A 44 -7.33 -4.41 -12.03
CA GLU A 44 -8.45 -4.27 -12.98
C GLU A 44 -9.57 -3.36 -12.50
N THR A 45 -9.80 -3.32 -11.19
CA THR A 45 -10.79 -2.45 -10.55
C THR A 45 -10.28 -1.02 -10.34
N THR A 46 -9.04 -0.74 -10.76
CA THR A 46 -8.37 0.56 -10.61
C THR A 46 -7.95 1.10 -11.98
N PHE A 47 -7.55 2.37 -12.04
CA PHE A 47 -7.02 2.97 -13.27
C PHE A 47 -5.59 2.50 -13.62
N MET A 48 -5.03 1.51 -12.90
CA MET A 48 -3.65 1.02 -13.04
C MET A 48 -3.54 -0.28 -13.86
N THR A 49 -4.42 -0.49 -14.83
CA THR A 49 -4.30 -1.59 -15.80
C THR A 49 -3.17 -1.36 -16.81
N HIS A 50 -2.77 -0.10 -17.01
CA HIS A 50 -1.65 0.33 -17.85
C HIS A 50 -0.69 1.24 -17.06
N VAL A 51 0.61 1.06 -17.28
CA VAL A 51 1.67 1.90 -16.67
C VAL A 51 1.49 3.39 -17.04
N ASP A 52 0.85 3.64 -18.20
CA ASP A 52 0.54 4.97 -18.72
C ASP A 52 -0.81 5.54 -18.20
N GLY A 53 -1.43 4.93 -17.19
CA GLY A 53 -2.78 5.22 -16.67
C GLY A 53 -3.03 6.61 -16.04
N GLY A 54 -2.25 7.63 -16.40
CA GLY A 54 -2.46 9.03 -16.00
C GLY A 54 -1.96 9.38 -14.59
N SER A 55 -2.62 10.32 -13.90
CA SER A 55 -2.20 10.98 -12.63
C SER A 55 -1.99 10.07 -11.40
N GLN A 56 -2.09 8.75 -11.54
CA GLN A 56 -2.19 7.82 -10.41
C GLN A 56 -0.87 7.42 -9.73
N PRO A 57 0.30 7.31 -10.40
CA PRO A 57 1.57 7.04 -9.73
C PRO A 57 1.85 8.04 -8.59
N ASN A 58 1.39 9.29 -8.77
CA ASN A 58 1.48 10.35 -7.75
C ASN A 58 0.65 10.07 -6.47
N LYS A 59 -0.42 9.27 -6.52
CA LYS A 59 -1.25 8.98 -5.34
C LYS A 59 -0.60 7.96 -4.41
N LEU A 60 0.01 6.91 -4.96
CA LEU A 60 0.73 5.91 -4.16
C LEU A 60 1.98 6.54 -3.52
N ALA A 61 2.78 7.23 -4.32
CA ALA A 61 3.95 7.96 -3.84
C ALA A 61 3.61 8.97 -2.74
N GLY A 62 2.55 9.76 -2.94
CA GLY A 62 2.08 10.73 -1.95
C GLY A 62 1.61 10.08 -0.64
N SER A 63 1.02 8.87 -0.71
CA SER A 63 0.57 8.14 0.48
C SER A 63 1.74 7.55 1.27
N ILE A 64 2.73 6.96 0.57
CA ILE A 64 3.96 6.44 1.18
C ILE A 64 4.76 7.60 1.81
N TYR A 65 4.87 8.74 1.12
CA TYR A 65 5.50 9.94 1.65
C TYR A 65 4.79 10.47 2.90
N ALA A 66 3.46 10.58 2.86
CA ALA A 66 2.67 11.05 4.01
C ALA A 66 2.84 10.13 5.23
N TYR A 67 2.90 8.81 5.01
CA TYR A 67 3.23 7.86 6.06
C TYR A 67 4.65 8.06 6.59
N ALA A 68 5.64 8.14 5.70
CA ALA A 68 7.06 8.25 6.07
C ALA A 68 7.34 9.44 7.01
N ILE A 69 6.72 10.59 6.76
CA ILE A 69 6.90 11.78 7.62
C ILE A 69 6.13 11.70 8.96
N HIS A 70 5.15 10.81 9.09
CA HIS A 70 4.34 10.58 10.30
C HIS A 70 4.53 9.17 10.90
N ILE A 71 5.62 8.48 10.56
CA ILE A 71 5.86 7.08 10.96
C ILE A 71 5.91 6.88 12.49
N ASP A 72 6.22 7.93 13.25
CA ASP A 72 6.23 8.00 14.72
C ASP A 72 4.94 8.57 15.31
N LYS A 73 3.97 8.93 14.47
CA LYS A 73 2.70 9.59 14.82
C LYS A 73 1.53 8.92 14.11
N LEU A 74 1.48 7.59 14.18
CA LEU A 74 0.47 6.78 13.49
C LEU A 74 -0.97 7.13 13.87
N ASP A 75 -1.20 7.66 15.08
CA ASP A 75 -2.51 8.16 15.51
C ASP A 75 -3.06 9.27 14.59
N GLU A 76 -2.20 10.11 14.03
CA GLU A 76 -2.57 11.18 13.10
C GLU A 76 -3.03 10.62 11.74
N LEU A 77 -2.61 9.39 11.41
CA LEU A 77 -2.93 8.73 10.15
C LEU A 77 -4.24 7.93 10.21
N LYS A 78 -4.86 7.73 11.39
CA LYS A 78 -6.05 6.87 11.57
C LYS A 78 -7.15 7.11 10.55
N LYS A 79 -7.55 8.37 10.34
CA LYS A 79 -8.60 8.71 9.36
C LYS A 79 -8.21 8.38 7.92
N THR A 80 -6.94 8.55 7.58
CA THR A 80 -6.40 8.26 6.26
C THR A 80 -6.31 6.75 6.04
N VAL A 81 -5.79 6.01 7.02
CA VAL A 81 -5.74 4.55 7.02
C VAL A 81 -7.14 3.98 6.84
N GLU A 82 -8.12 4.45 7.61
CA GLU A 82 -9.50 3.99 7.50
C GLU A 82 -10.04 4.17 6.08
N LYS A 83 -9.85 5.35 5.50
CA LYS A 83 -10.30 5.66 4.13
C LYS A 83 -9.63 4.78 3.07
N ILE A 84 -8.34 4.46 3.24
CA ILE A 84 -7.59 3.63 2.29
C ILE A 84 -7.98 2.15 2.45
N ALA A 85 -8.10 1.65 3.68
CA ALA A 85 -8.51 0.28 3.98
C ALA A 85 -9.89 -0.04 3.39
N ASN A 86 -10.87 0.86 3.51
CA ASN A 86 -12.18 0.69 2.87
C ASN A 86 -12.06 0.57 1.34
N ARG A 87 -11.21 1.39 0.71
CA ARG A 87 -10.97 1.30 -0.74
C ARG A 87 -10.28 0.00 -1.14
N HIS A 88 -9.35 -0.49 -0.32
CA HIS A 88 -8.69 -1.78 -0.56
C HIS A 88 -9.71 -2.92 -0.51
N VAL A 89 -10.62 -2.89 0.46
CA VAL A 89 -11.73 -3.85 0.55
C VAL A 89 -12.63 -3.77 -0.69
N ASP A 90 -13.04 -2.56 -1.10
CA ASP A 90 -13.82 -2.32 -2.33
C ASP A 90 -13.11 -2.86 -3.58
N SER A 91 -11.78 -2.75 -3.62
CA SER A 91 -10.93 -3.25 -4.71
C SER A 91 -10.49 -4.71 -4.54
N GLN A 92 -10.97 -5.42 -3.51
CA GLN A 92 -10.68 -6.84 -3.26
C GLN A 92 -9.18 -7.15 -3.03
N VAL A 93 -8.48 -6.23 -2.37
CA VAL A 93 -7.07 -6.43 -1.98
C VAL A 93 -6.96 -7.52 -0.92
N ILE A 94 -5.99 -8.44 -1.08
CA ILE A 94 -5.75 -9.54 -0.14
C ILE A 94 -4.35 -9.44 0.48
N ALA A 95 -4.18 -10.04 1.66
CA ALA A 95 -2.94 -9.97 2.42
C ALA A 95 -1.72 -10.47 1.64
N GLU A 96 -1.89 -11.49 0.80
CA GLU A 96 -0.85 -12.11 -0.03
C GLU A 96 -0.27 -11.15 -1.10
N GLN A 97 -0.98 -10.07 -1.44
CA GLN A 97 -0.50 -9.08 -2.39
C GLN A 97 0.55 -8.14 -1.76
N TYR A 98 0.51 -7.90 -0.45
CA TYR A 98 1.42 -6.96 0.23
C TYR A 98 2.90 -7.33 0.08
N PRO A 99 3.34 -8.57 0.38
CA PRO A 99 4.75 -8.94 0.19
C PRO A 99 5.22 -8.71 -1.26
N VAL A 100 4.40 -9.08 -2.24
CA VAL A 100 4.72 -8.93 -3.67
C VAL A 100 4.85 -7.46 -4.04
N ILE A 101 3.92 -6.59 -3.60
CA ILE A 101 3.99 -5.15 -3.86
C ILE A 101 5.22 -4.54 -3.17
N GLY A 102 5.51 -4.95 -1.94
CA GLY A 102 6.69 -4.51 -1.18
C GLY A 102 8.01 -4.81 -1.89
N ASP A 103 8.17 -6.04 -2.38
CA ASP A 103 9.38 -6.47 -3.09
C ASP A 103 9.64 -5.61 -4.34
N PHE A 104 8.60 -5.38 -5.16
CA PHE A 104 8.74 -4.53 -6.34
C PHE A 104 8.95 -3.06 -6.01
N LEU A 105 8.37 -2.56 -4.92
CA LEU A 105 8.58 -1.19 -4.47
C LEU A 105 10.03 -0.99 -4.05
N LEU A 106 10.58 -1.87 -3.22
CA LEU A 106 11.97 -1.81 -2.76
C LEU A 106 12.95 -1.99 -3.92
N LEU A 107 12.65 -2.89 -4.88
CA LEU A 107 13.44 -3.05 -6.08
C LEU A 107 13.45 -1.76 -6.93
N ALA A 108 12.29 -1.16 -7.15
CA ALA A 108 12.17 0.10 -7.88
C ALA A 108 12.90 1.25 -7.17
N MET A 109 12.78 1.34 -5.84
CA MET A 109 13.54 2.30 -5.05
C MET A 109 15.04 2.13 -5.22
N LYS A 110 15.54 0.89 -5.20
CA LYS A 110 16.95 0.59 -5.41
C LYS A 110 17.44 1.01 -6.80
N GLU A 111 16.69 0.71 -7.86
CA GLU A 111 17.05 1.10 -9.23
C GLU A 111 17.04 2.62 -9.44
N VAL A 112 16.06 3.31 -8.85
CA VAL A 112 15.91 4.75 -8.97
C VAL A 112 16.99 5.47 -8.16
N LEU A 113 17.16 5.11 -6.89
CA LEU A 113 18.08 5.79 -5.95
C LEU A 113 19.56 5.44 -6.17
N GLN A 114 19.87 4.30 -6.78
CA GLN A 114 21.23 3.87 -7.13
C GLN A 114 22.19 3.93 -5.92
N GLU A 115 23.24 4.75 -5.98
CA GLU A 115 24.22 4.90 -4.89
C GLU A 115 23.61 5.41 -3.57
N GLN A 116 22.45 6.08 -3.64
CA GLN A 116 21.72 6.55 -2.46
C GLN A 116 20.91 5.44 -1.77
N ALA A 117 20.64 4.32 -2.46
CA ALA A 117 20.00 3.14 -1.87
C ALA A 117 21.03 2.28 -1.11
N THR A 118 21.59 2.83 -0.04
CA THR A 118 22.49 2.07 0.83
C THR A 118 21.74 0.91 1.49
N PRO A 119 22.44 -0.19 1.88
CA PRO A 119 21.79 -1.33 2.54
C PRO A 119 21.00 -0.93 3.79
N GLU A 120 21.50 0.06 4.53
CA GLU A 120 20.86 0.58 5.74
C GLU A 120 19.57 1.34 5.44
N ILE A 121 19.56 2.17 4.39
CA ILE A 121 18.35 2.87 3.93
C ILE A 121 17.32 1.86 3.43
N MET A 122 17.72 0.87 2.64
CA MET A 122 16.79 -0.13 2.10
C MET A 122 16.17 -0.98 3.20
N ALA A 123 16.95 -1.39 4.22
CA ALA A 123 16.41 -2.12 5.37
C ALA A 123 15.41 -1.27 6.19
N ALA A 124 15.68 0.03 6.33
CA ALA A 124 14.76 0.94 7.01
C ALA A 124 13.42 1.08 6.23
N TRP A 125 13.47 1.19 4.90
CA TRP A 125 12.27 1.24 4.07
C TRP A 125 11.49 -0.07 4.06
N GLU A 126 12.17 -1.21 4.09
CA GLU A 126 11.55 -2.52 4.23
C GLU A 126 10.79 -2.63 5.56
N GLU A 127 11.45 -2.34 6.68
CA GLU A 127 10.80 -2.36 8.01
C GLU A 127 9.60 -1.41 8.08
N ALA A 128 9.73 -0.20 7.51
CA ALA A 128 8.65 0.77 7.47
C ALA A 128 7.48 0.33 6.59
N TYR A 129 7.75 -0.30 5.45
CA TYR A 129 6.73 -0.86 4.57
C TYR A 129 5.98 -2.00 5.27
N THR A 130 6.70 -2.95 5.85
CA THR A 130 6.10 -4.10 6.56
C THR A 130 5.22 -3.62 7.70
N ALA A 131 5.66 -2.64 8.49
CA ALA A 131 4.85 -2.08 9.56
C ALA A 131 3.55 -1.42 9.06
N LEU A 132 3.58 -0.74 7.91
CA LEU A 132 2.38 -0.17 7.31
C LEU A 132 1.46 -1.26 6.72
N ALA A 133 2.04 -2.27 6.07
CA ALA A 133 1.32 -3.41 5.53
C ALA A 133 0.54 -4.13 6.62
N ASP A 134 1.16 -4.40 7.77
CA ASP A 134 0.52 -5.06 8.91
C ASP A 134 -0.70 -4.27 9.43
N ILE A 135 -0.61 -2.93 9.47
CA ILE A 135 -1.73 -2.06 9.86
C ILE A 135 -2.90 -2.23 8.89
N PHE A 136 -2.63 -2.20 7.59
CA PHE A 136 -3.66 -2.36 6.56
C PHE A 136 -4.27 -3.76 6.58
N ILE A 137 -3.44 -4.81 6.58
CA ILE A 137 -3.88 -6.21 6.61
C ILE A 137 -4.81 -6.45 7.81
N GLN A 138 -4.43 -5.97 8.99
CA GLN A 138 -5.26 -6.13 10.18
C GLN A 138 -6.59 -5.39 10.05
N ARG A 139 -6.58 -4.15 9.55
CA ARG A 139 -7.81 -3.36 9.43
C ARG A 139 -8.74 -3.89 8.34
N GLU A 140 -8.21 -4.28 7.19
CA GLU A 140 -8.98 -4.85 6.08
C GLU A 140 -9.61 -6.17 6.47
N LYS A 141 -8.90 -7.00 7.24
CA LYS A 141 -9.47 -8.23 7.80
C LYS A 141 -10.72 -7.98 8.65
N GLU A 142 -10.71 -6.92 9.48
CA GLU A 142 -11.88 -6.53 10.28
C GLU A 142 -13.03 -6.06 9.37
N LEU A 143 -12.74 -5.25 8.36
CA LEU A 143 -13.74 -4.76 7.41
C LEU A 143 -14.39 -5.91 6.61
N TYR A 144 -13.59 -6.88 6.15
CA TYR A 144 -14.11 -8.08 5.50
C TYR A 144 -15.04 -8.90 6.41
N GLN A 145 -14.72 -8.99 7.70
CA GLN A 145 -15.58 -9.66 8.69
C GLN A 145 -16.89 -8.89 8.91
N ASP A 146 -16.83 -7.57 9.03
CA ASP A 146 -18.01 -6.72 9.19
C ASP A 146 -18.96 -6.84 7.98
N ASP A 147 -18.42 -6.91 6.78
CA ASP A 147 -19.22 -7.05 5.56
C ASP A 147 -19.87 -8.43 5.44
N ASP A 148 -19.18 -9.50 5.86
CA ASP A 148 -19.79 -10.83 5.97
C ASP A 148 -20.96 -10.83 6.98
N VAL A 149 -20.77 -10.23 8.15
CA VAL A 149 -21.83 -10.09 9.17
C VAL A 149 -23.03 -9.31 8.62
N LYS A 150 -22.80 -8.19 7.93
CA LYS A 150 -23.88 -7.39 7.31
C LYS A 150 -24.60 -8.19 6.22
N LEU A 151 -23.87 -8.92 5.38
CA LEU A 151 -24.45 -9.76 4.34
C LEU A 151 -25.37 -10.82 4.95
N VAL A 152 -24.89 -11.54 5.97
CA VAL A 152 -25.69 -12.55 6.69
C VAL A 152 -26.93 -11.94 7.33
N ALA A 153 -26.82 -10.76 7.95
CA ALA A 153 -27.95 -10.06 8.55
C ALA A 153 -29.00 -9.65 7.50
N SER A 154 -28.56 -9.11 6.36
CA SER A 154 -29.42 -8.73 5.23
C SER A 154 -30.17 -9.92 4.64
N LEU A 155 -29.47 -11.04 4.42
CA LEU A 155 -30.09 -12.27 3.90
C LEU A 155 -31.12 -12.85 4.88
N LYS A 156 -30.83 -12.80 6.19
CA LYS A 156 -31.78 -13.23 7.23
C LYS A 156 -33.03 -12.36 7.22
N SER A 157 -32.90 -11.03 7.23
CA SER A 157 -34.05 -10.12 7.28
C SER A 157 -34.97 -10.29 6.05
N GLN A 158 -34.39 -10.35 4.83
CA GLN A 158 -35.17 -10.59 3.61
C GLN A 158 -35.94 -11.92 3.64
N ARG A 159 -35.38 -12.96 4.25
CA ARG A 159 -36.04 -14.26 4.39
C ARG A 159 -37.20 -14.24 5.39
N PHE A 160 -37.17 -13.36 6.40
CA PHE A 160 -38.27 -13.18 7.37
C PHE A 160 -39.43 -12.32 6.86
N PHE A 161 -39.22 -11.44 5.88
CA PHE A 161 -40.28 -10.60 5.30
C PHE A 161 -41.04 -11.26 4.13
N ASN A 162 -40.57 -12.40 3.62
CA ASN A 162 -41.19 -13.13 2.49
C ASN A 162 -42.08 -14.31 2.92
N HIS A 163 -42.61 -14.30 4.16
CA HIS A 163 -43.62 -15.23 4.68
C HIS A 163 -44.75 -14.44 5.36
#